data_AF-V5HK79-F1
#
_entry.id   AF-V5HK79-F1
#
_cell.length_a   1.000
_cell.length_b   1.000
_cell.length_c   1.000
_cell.angle_alpha   90.00
_cell.angle_beta   90.00
_cell.angle_gamma   90.00
#
_symmetry.space_group_name_H-M   'P 1'
#
loop_
_entity.id
_entity.type
_entity.pdbx_description
1 polymer ?
#
loop_
_entity_poly.entity_id
_entity_poly.type
_entity_poly.pdbx_seq_one_letter_code
_entity_poly.pdbx_strand_id
1 'polypeptide(L)'
;MKKTPNINPESQDVAELQAMVKTLMASETQLKQERQSLLEQLKLAFDRQFAKRSEALKPYDESQGDLFNEVECEAAKEEEVEVTTTTTTKKRGKRKPLPKTLPREVIELDLDDHEKQCACV
;
A
#
# COMPACT_ATOMS: atom_id res chain seq x y z
N MET A 1 29.97 -26.80 36.22
CA MET A 1 30.81 -25.74 36.82
C MET A 1 31.41 -24.92 35.68
N LYS A 2 30.97 -23.67 35.49
CA LYS A 2 31.53 -22.82 34.43
C LYS A 2 32.89 -22.31 34.91
N LYS A 3 33.95 -22.75 34.23
CA LYS A 3 35.31 -22.28 34.48
C LYS A 3 35.34 -20.80 34.10
N THR A 4 35.49 -19.92 35.07
CA THR A 4 35.69 -18.49 34.81
C THR A 4 36.96 -18.34 33.96
N PRO A 5 36.94 -17.53 32.89
CA PRO A 5 38.15 -17.23 32.16
C PRO A 5 39.15 -16.60 33.14
N ASN A 6 40.32 -17.21 33.29
CA ASN A 6 41.43 -16.64 34.06
C ASN A 6 41.99 -15.48 33.23
N ILE A 7 41.67 -14.25 33.63
CA ILE A 7 42.06 -13.03 32.93
C ILE A 7 43.46 -12.64 33.42
N ASN A 8 44.49 -13.25 32.81
CA ASN A 8 45.87 -12.77 32.90
C ASN A 8 46.13 -11.85 31.68
N PRO A 9 46.45 -10.56 31.89
CA PRO A 9 46.65 -9.60 30.79
C PRO A 9 47.90 -9.85 29.93
N GLU A 10 48.87 -10.65 30.38
CA GLU A 10 50.13 -10.87 29.64
C GLU A 10 50.18 -12.16 28.80
N SER A 11 49.15 -13.02 28.86
CA SER A 11 49.17 -14.34 28.22
C SER A 11 48.12 -14.54 27.13
N GLN A 12 47.50 -13.46 26.63
CA GLN A 12 46.52 -13.59 25.55
C GLN A 12 47.25 -13.67 24.21
N ASP A 13 47.21 -14.85 23.58
CA ASP A 13 47.71 -15.02 22.22
C ASP A 13 46.91 -14.09 21.28
N VAL A 14 47.64 -13.19 20.61
CA VAL A 14 47.07 -12.19 19.70
C VAL A 14 46.25 -12.87 18.60
N ALA A 15 46.62 -14.08 18.19
CA ALA A 15 45.87 -14.85 17.19
C ALA A 15 44.50 -15.29 17.70
N GLU A 16 44.40 -15.75 18.95
CA GLU A 16 43.13 -16.16 19.57
C GLU A 16 42.18 -14.96 19.75
N LEU A 17 42.72 -13.81 20.15
CA LEU A 17 41.95 -12.57 20.26
C LEU A 17 41.42 -12.11 18.89
N GLN A 18 42.26 -12.15 17.85
CA GLN A 18 41.83 -11.81 16.49
C GLN A 18 40.76 -12.77 15.98
N ALA A 19 40.86 -14.06 16.29
CA ALA A 19 39.82 -15.04 15.95
C ALA A 19 38.49 -14.72 16.67
N MET A 20 38.54 -14.39 17.96
CA MET A 20 37.36 -14.01 18.73
C MET A 20 36.71 -12.71 18.22
N VAL A 21 37.50 -11.71 17.84
CA VAL A 21 36.95 -10.47 17.26
C VAL A 21 36.26 -10.77 15.94
N LYS A 22 36.84 -11.62 15.08
CA LYS A 22 36.20 -12.02 13.80
C LYS A 22 34.88 -12.75 14.02
N THR A 23 34.80 -13.65 15.00
CA THR A 23 33.55 -14.36 15.30
C THR A 23 32.49 -13.42 15.87
N LEU A 24 32.87 -12.49 16.74
CA LEU A 24 31.96 -11.45 17.26
C LEU A 24 31.45 -10.52 16.17
N MET A 25 32.32 -10.09 15.24
CA MET A 25 31.88 -9.28 14.10
C MET A 25 30.91 -10.03 13.19
N ALA A 26 31.18 -11.31 12.92
CA ALA A 26 30.27 -12.14 12.13
C ALA A 26 28.90 -12.27 12.81
N SER A 27 28.86 -12.55 14.12
CA SER A 27 27.59 -12.64 14.85
C SER A 27 26.86 -11.30 14.90
N GLU A 28 27.56 -10.19 15.07
CA GLU A 28 26.96 -8.85 15.05
C GLU A 28 26.30 -8.56 13.69
N THR A 29 26.96 -8.93 12.58
CA THR A 29 26.38 -8.73 11.24
C THR A 29 25.12 -9.58 11.03
N GLN A 30 25.12 -10.83 11.48
CA GLN A 30 23.96 -11.72 11.39
C GLN A 30 22.79 -11.17 12.22
N LEU A 31 23.03 -10.76 13.46
CA LEU A 31 22.00 -10.19 14.33
C LEU A 31 21.42 -8.89 13.76
N LYS A 32 22.24 -8.04 13.12
CA LYS A 32 21.76 -6.83 12.44
C LYS A 32 20.84 -7.15 11.26
N GLN A 33 21.19 -8.16 10.46
CA GLN A 33 20.37 -8.60 9.33
C GLN A 33 19.03 -9.18 9.81
N GLU A 34 19.06 -10.04 10.83
CA GLU A 34 17.85 -10.61 11.42
C GLU A 34 16.93 -9.52 11.99
N ARG A 35 17.52 -8.55 12.71
CA ARG A 35 16.77 -7.39 13.23
C ARG A 35 16.09 -6.60 12.10
N GLN A 36 16.79 -6.36 10.99
CA GLN A 36 16.22 -5.65 9.85
C GLN A 36 15.05 -6.42 9.23
N SER A 37 15.19 -7.74 9.03
CA SER A 37 14.12 -8.60 8.52
C SER A 37 12.89 -8.59 9.43
N LEU A 38 13.08 -8.68 10.75
CA LEU A 38 11.97 -8.63 11.71
C LEU A 38 11.25 -7.28 11.71
N LEU A 39 11.98 -6.17 11.58
CA LEU A 39 11.39 -4.83 11.49
C LEU A 39 10.55 -4.67 10.22
N GLU A 40 11.01 -5.20 9.09
CA GLU A 40 10.25 -5.20 7.84
C GLU A 40 8.96 -6.03 7.94
N GLN A 41 9.05 -7.24 8.50
CA GLN A 41 7.88 -8.09 8.75
C GLN A 41 6.86 -7.41 9.67
N LEU A 42 7.34 -6.74 10.73
CA LEU A 42 6.48 -6.01 11.66
C LEU A 42 5.80 -4.82 10.97
N LYS A 43 6.52 -4.07 10.13
CA LYS A 43 5.94 -2.99 9.32
C LYS A 43 4.84 -3.54 8.40
N LEU A 44 5.13 -4.61 7.65
CA LEU A 44 4.14 -5.26 6.78
C LEU A 44 2.92 -5.78 7.55
N ALA A 45 3.12 -6.31 8.75
CA ALA A 45 2.03 -6.77 9.60
C ALA A 45 1.13 -5.59 10.05
N PHE A 46 1.72 -4.47 10.45
CA PHE A 46 0.99 -3.25 10.77
C PHE A 46 0.26 -2.69 9.56
N ASP A 47 0.92 -2.61 8.39
CA ASP A 47 0.28 -2.15 7.16
C ASP A 47 -0.92 -3.05 6.84
N ARG A 48 -0.81 -4.38 6.92
CA ARG A 48 -1.95 -5.28 6.69
C ARG A 48 -3.07 -5.15 7.72
N GLN A 49 -2.71 -4.97 9.00
CA GLN A 49 -3.68 -4.87 10.09
C GLN A 49 -4.43 -3.54 10.08
N PHE A 50 -3.73 -2.45 9.73
CA PHE A 50 -4.24 -1.09 9.85
C PHE A 50 -4.60 -0.45 8.50
N ALA A 51 -4.16 -0.94 7.33
CA ALA A 51 -4.58 -0.38 6.03
C ALA A 51 -6.11 -0.39 5.86
N LYS A 52 -6.77 -1.51 6.24
CA LYS A 52 -8.24 -1.60 6.27
C LYS A 52 -8.87 -0.62 7.27
N ARG A 53 -8.15 -0.30 8.36
CA ARG A 53 -8.62 0.65 9.39
C ARG A 53 -8.35 2.11 9.01
N SER A 54 -7.35 2.40 8.19
CA SER A 54 -7.08 3.75 7.68
C SER A 54 -8.10 4.18 6.64
N GLU A 55 -8.66 3.25 5.87
CA GLU A 55 -9.87 3.51 5.08
C GLU A 55 -11.09 3.69 5.97
N ALA A 56 -11.22 2.94 7.07
CA ALA A 56 -12.34 3.08 8.01
C ALA A 56 -12.28 4.32 8.94
N LEU A 57 -11.39 5.30 8.68
CA LEU A 57 -11.21 6.45 9.56
C LEU A 57 -12.38 7.43 9.41
N LYS A 58 -13.32 7.43 10.36
CA LYS A 58 -14.46 8.36 10.34
C LYS A 58 -14.00 9.83 10.35
N PRO A 59 -14.64 10.73 9.55
CA PRO A 59 -15.88 10.53 8.80
C PRO A 59 -15.63 10.08 7.33
N TYR A 60 -14.91 8.98 7.11
CA TYR A 60 -14.93 8.26 5.85
C TYR A 60 -16.21 7.43 5.73
N ASP A 61 -16.93 7.63 4.63
CA ASP A 61 -18.11 6.85 4.26
C ASP A 61 -17.63 5.44 3.86
N GLU A 62 -18.04 4.42 4.62
CA GLU A 62 -17.67 3.02 4.38
C GLU A 62 -18.03 2.56 2.94
N SER A 63 -18.99 3.23 2.29
CA SER A 63 -19.36 2.96 0.89
C SER A 63 -18.40 3.53 -0.16
N GLN A 64 -17.52 4.48 0.19
CA GLN A 64 -16.61 5.13 -0.76
C GLN A 64 -15.44 4.22 -1.18
N GLY A 65 -14.99 3.31 -0.30
CA GLY A 65 -13.93 2.34 -0.63
C GLY A 65 -14.36 1.33 -1.70
N ASP A 66 -15.64 0.95 -1.69
CA ASP A 66 -16.22 0.00 -2.66
C ASP A 66 -16.57 0.63 -4.01
N LEU A 67 -16.50 1.96 -4.16
CA LEU A 67 -16.88 2.65 -5.40
C LEU A 67 -15.96 2.33 -6.59
N PHE A 68 -14.74 1.83 -6.33
CA PHE A 68 -13.74 1.56 -7.37
C PHE A 68 -13.14 0.15 -7.31
N ASN A 69 -13.65 -0.72 -6.43
CA ASN A 69 -13.12 -2.07 -6.21
C ASN A 69 -13.73 -3.12 -7.17
N GLU A 70 -14.20 -2.70 -8.35
CA GLU A 70 -14.94 -3.55 -9.28
C GLU A 70 -14.08 -4.71 -9.82
N VAL A 71 -12.80 -4.44 -10.11
CA VAL A 71 -11.88 -5.41 -10.73
C VAL A 71 -11.49 -6.52 -9.76
N GLU A 72 -11.20 -6.19 -8.50
CA GLU A 72 -10.86 -7.15 -7.46
C GLU A 72 -12.09 -7.98 -7.05
N CYS A 73 -13.28 -7.38 -7.02
CA CYS A 73 -14.54 -8.10 -6.80
C CYS A 73 -14.86 -9.08 -7.94
N GLU A 74 -14.49 -8.75 -9.18
CA GLU A 74 -14.61 -9.66 -10.32
C GLU A 74 -13.58 -10.79 -10.26
N ALA A 75 -12.33 -10.51 -9.87
CA ALA A 75 -11.28 -11.52 -9.75
C ALA A 75 -11.47 -12.50 -8.57
N ALA A 76 -12.14 -12.06 -7.50
CA ALA A 76 -12.45 -12.89 -6.34
C ALA A 76 -13.69 -13.80 -6.52
N LYS A 77 -14.52 -13.52 -7.53
CA LYS A 77 -15.59 -14.46 -7.92
C LYS A 77 -14.92 -15.64 -8.61
N GLU A 78 -15.00 -16.81 -7.98
CA GLU A 78 -14.64 -18.06 -8.64
C GLU A 78 -15.39 -18.13 -9.97
N GLU A 79 -14.63 -18.23 -11.06
CA GLU A 79 -15.17 -18.37 -12.40
C GLU A 79 -15.87 -19.74 -12.44
N GLU A 80 -17.17 -19.76 -12.15
CA GLU A 80 -18.03 -20.90 -12.47
C GLU A 80 -18.12 -20.94 -13.99
N VAL A 81 -17.13 -21.56 -14.61
CA VAL A 81 -17.04 -21.76 -16.06
C VAL A 81 -18.10 -22.79 -16.46
N GLU A 82 -19.35 -22.35 -16.56
CA GLU A 82 -20.32 -23.01 -17.42
C GLU A 82 -20.11 -22.47 -18.83
N VAL A 83 -19.29 -23.19 -19.62
CA VAL A 83 -19.10 -22.92 -21.05
C VAL A 83 -20.43 -23.11 -21.77
N THR A 84 -21.24 -22.06 -21.84
CA THR A 84 -22.27 -21.91 -22.85
C THR A 84 -21.88 -20.77 -23.76
N THR A 85 -21.16 -21.13 -24.83
CA THR A 85 -20.93 -20.29 -26.00
C THR A 85 -22.28 -19.84 -26.56
N THR A 86 -22.74 -18.66 -26.15
CA THR A 86 -23.78 -17.93 -26.86
C THR A 86 -23.23 -16.55 -27.17
N THR A 87 -22.70 -16.40 -28.39
CA THR A 87 -22.36 -15.12 -29.00
C THR A 87 -23.64 -14.29 -29.17
N THR A 88 -24.07 -13.63 -28.10
CA THR A 88 -25.12 -12.64 -28.16
C THR A 88 -24.46 -11.28 -27.97
N THR A 89 -24.20 -10.58 -29.09
CA THR A 89 -23.85 -9.16 -29.03
C THR A 89 -25.02 -8.39 -28.45
N LYS A 90 -24.97 -8.13 -27.14
CA LYS A 90 -25.95 -7.31 -26.42
C LYS A 90 -25.99 -5.93 -27.07
N LYS A 91 -27.12 -5.59 -27.73
CA LYS A 91 -27.34 -4.22 -28.20
C LYS A 91 -27.38 -3.31 -26.98
N ARG A 92 -26.33 -2.50 -26.79
CA ARG A 92 -26.28 -1.50 -25.72
C ARG A 92 -27.52 -0.61 -25.83
N GLY A 93 -28.28 -0.51 -24.75
CA GLY A 93 -29.48 0.33 -24.70
C GLY A 93 -29.10 1.76 -25.03
N LYS A 94 -29.64 2.32 -26.13
CA LYS A 94 -29.49 3.74 -26.42
C LYS A 94 -30.32 4.50 -25.38
N ARG A 95 -29.66 5.32 -24.56
CA ARG A 95 -30.34 6.19 -23.60
C ARG A 95 -31.28 7.13 -24.38
N LYS A 96 -32.53 7.23 -23.96
CA LYS A 96 -33.45 8.24 -24.50
C LYS A 96 -33.00 9.60 -23.97
N PRO A 97 -32.84 10.64 -24.82
CA PRO A 97 -32.49 11.96 -24.34
C PRO A 97 -33.60 12.50 -23.44
N LEU A 98 -33.21 13.29 -22.44
CA LEU A 98 -34.16 13.99 -21.57
C LEU A 98 -35.08 14.89 -22.43
N PRO A 99 -36.38 14.99 -22.08
CA PRO A 99 -37.32 15.85 -22.79
C PRO A 99 -36.84 17.30 -22.86
N LYS A 100 -37.00 17.95 -24.02
CA LYS A 100 -36.67 19.37 -24.21
C LYS A 100 -37.56 20.31 -23.41
N THR A 101 -38.72 19.82 -22.96
CA THR A 101 -39.71 20.55 -22.15
C THR A 101 -39.37 20.55 -20.66
N LEU A 102 -38.37 19.77 -20.23
CA LEU A 102 -37.95 19.75 -18.84
C LEU A 102 -37.33 21.13 -18.49
N PRO A 103 -37.76 21.80 -17.42
CA PRO A 103 -37.18 23.08 -17.01
C PRO A 103 -35.70 22.90 -16.72
N ARG A 104 -34.87 23.76 -17.32
CA ARG A 104 -33.42 23.81 -17.12
C ARG A 104 -33.07 25.18 -16.53
N GLU A 105 -32.30 25.18 -15.47
CA GLU A 105 -31.69 26.39 -14.92
C GLU A 105 -30.25 26.48 -15.43
N VAL A 106 -29.88 27.63 -15.99
CA VAL A 106 -28.52 27.91 -16.47
C VAL A 106 -27.93 28.96 -15.54
N ILE A 107 -26.86 28.60 -14.82
CA ILE A 107 -26.12 29.50 -13.94
C ILE A 107 -24.77 29.77 -14.61
N GLU A 108 -24.58 30.99 -15.09
CA GLU A 108 -23.30 31.45 -15.63
C GLU A 108 -22.52 32.11 -14.50
N LEU A 109 -21.38 31.51 -14.13
CA LEU A 109 -20.42 32.09 -13.20
C LEU A 109 -19.24 32.58 -14.04
N ASP A 110 -19.07 33.89 -14.11
CA ASP A 110 -17.96 34.52 -14.83
C ASP A 110 -17.06 35.26 -13.84
N LEU A 111 -15.80 35.48 -14.23
CA LEU A 111 -14.87 36.30 -13.46
C LEU A 111 -15.24 37.79 -13.59
N ASP A 112 -14.73 38.62 -12.68
CA ASP A 112 -14.82 40.07 -12.88
C ASP A 112 -13.91 40.51 -14.03
N ASP A 113 -14.27 41.59 -14.73
CA ASP A 113 -13.55 42.02 -15.94
C ASP A 113 -12.07 42.37 -15.70
N HIS A 114 -11.70 42.72 -14.47
CA HIS A 114 -10.32 42.96 -14.06
C HIS A 114 -9.51 41.65 -14.00
N GLU A 115 -10.15 40.52 -13.69
CA GLU A 115 -9.51 39.21 -13.58
C GLU A 115 -9.44 38.50 -14.94
N LYS A 116 -10.22 38.95 -15.93
CA LYS A 116 -10.15 38.47 -17.33
C LYS A 116 -8.97 39.05 -18.11
N GLN A 117 -8.05 39.75 -17.45
CA GLN A 117 -6.88 40.32 -18.08
C GLN A 117 -5.70 39.35 -17.97
N CYS A 118 -5.24 38.83 -19.11
CA CYS A 118 -4.01 38.06 -19.16
C CYS A 118 -2.80 39.00 -19.15
N ALA A 119 -1.78 38.70 -18.34
CA ALA A 119 -0.54 39.48 -18.26
C ALA A 119 0.33 39.41 -19.53
N CYS A 120 -0.06 38.61 -20.53
CA CYS A 120 0.62 38.50 -21.80
C CYS A 120 0.03 39.53 -22.79
N VAL A 121 0.61 40.73 -22.81
CA VAL A 121 0.51 41.69 -23.93
C VAL A 121 1.87 41.78 -24.60
#